data_AF-A0A7X7GY43-F1
#
_entry.id   AF-A0A7X7GY43-F1
#
_cell.length_a   1.000
_cell.length_b   1.000
_cell.length_c   1.000
_cell.angle_alpha   90.00
_cell.angle_beta   90.00
_cell.angle_gamma   90.00
#
_symmetry.space_group_name_H-M   'P 1'
#
loop_
_entity.id
_entity.type
_entity.pdbx_description
1 polymer ?
#
loop_
_entity_poly.entity_id
_entity_poly.type
_entity_poly.pdbx_seq_one_letter_code
_entity_poly.pdbx_strand_id
1 'polypeptide(L)'
;MAPLAAFWPISFLIGFNVGGMSVSFAAVRDIVPPQVRGMGAGLINMGAFLGAAVVQPLFGFILDTHWKGDMLGGIRHYPVEAFHEAMLLPCGLIAVGFLGSLIMKEPGRVSAIEAQ
;
A
#
# COMPACT_ATOMS: atom_id res chain seq x y z
N MET A 1 9.76 27.41 -9.96
CA MET A 1 9.19 27.99 -8.71
C MET A 1 7.85 27.38 -8.27
N ALA A 2 7.30 26.37 -8.95
CA ALA A 2 6.14 25.59 -8.51
C ALA A 2 6.38 24.34 -7.60
N PRO A 3 7.60 23.79 -7.38
CA PRO A 3 7.72 22.46 -6.75
C PRO A 3 7.58 22.44 -5.21
N LEU A 4 7.73 23.56 -4.50
CA LEU A 4 7.60 23.57 -3.03
C LEU A 4 6.14 23.59 -2.55
N ALA A 5 5.26 24.32 -3.25
CA ALA A 5 3.86 24.44 -2.85
C ALA A 5 3.10 23.13 -3.04
N ALA A 6 3.42 22.35 -4.08
CA ALA A 6 2.84 21.03 -4.32
C ALA A 6 3.27 19.97 -3.28
N PHE A 7 4.44 20.15 -2.65
CA PHE A 7 4.94 19.21 -1.65
C PHE A 7 4.06 19.14 -0.39
N TRP A 8 3.49 20.27 0.03
CA TRP A 8 2.62 20.37 1.21
C TRP A 8 1.34 19.52 1.10
N PRO A 9 0.48 19.68 0.08
CA PRO A 9 -0.73 18.88 -0.05
C PRO A 9 -0.42 17.42 -0.33
N ILE A 10 0.63 17.09 -1.09
CA ILE A 10 1.03 15.71 -1.35
C ILE A 10 1.44 15.02 -0.04
N SER A 11 2.29 15.67 0.76
CA SER A 11 2.70 15.15 2.07
C SER A 11 1.51 14.97 3.02
N PHE A 12 0.57 15.92 3.01
CA PHE A 12 -0.65 15.82 3.80
C PHE A 12 -1.51 14.62 3.36
N LEU A 13 -1.72 14.43 2.06
CA LEU A 13 -2.51 13.31 1.53
C LEU A 13 -1.87 11.95 1.84
N ILE A 14 -0.54 11.86 1.76
CA ILE A 14 0.20 10.64 2.15
C ILE A 14 -0.01 10.37 3.65
N GLY A 15 0.18 11.38 4.50
CA GLY A 15 -0.02 11.24 5.95
C GLY A 15 -1.47 10.89 6.33
N PHE A 16 -2.45 11.48 5.65
CA PHE A 16 -3.86 11.15 5.83
C PHE A 16 -4.16 9.69 5.47
N ASN A 17 -3.62 9.20 4.35
CA ASN A 17 -3.78 7.80 3.93
C ASN A 17 -3.15 6.79 4.92
N VAL A 18 -2.06 7.16 5.60
CA VAL A 18 -1.44 6.31 6.63
C VAL A 18 -2.43 5.98 7.77
N GLY A 19 -3.38 6.87 8.07
CA GLY A 19 -4.43 6.61 9.06
C GLY A 19 -5.29 5.38 8.74
N GLY A 20 -5.41 5.00 7.46
CA GLY A 20 -6.12 3.80 7.02
C GLY A 20 -5.54 2.50 7.59
N MET A 21 -4.23 2.43 7.86
CA MET A 21 -3.64 1.23 8.46
C MET A 21 -4.26 0.88 9.80
N SER A 22 -4.50 1.87 10.67
CA SER A 22 -5.12 1.64 11.97
C SER A 22 -6.54 1.07 11.85
N VAL A 23 -7.29 1.49 10.83
CA VAL A 23 -8.63 0.97 10.53
C VAL A 23 -8.55 -0.50 10.11
N SER A 24 -7.57 -0.88 9.31
CA SER A 24 -7.33 -2.29 8.93
C SER A 24 -7.03 -3.18 10.12
N PHE A 25 -6.22 -2.71 11.07
CA PHE A 25 -5.96 -3.45 12.33
C PHE A 25 -7.22 -3.60 13.18
N ALA A 26 -8.05 -2.57 13.28
CA ALA A 26 -9.32 -2.64 13.99
C ALA A 26 -10.28 -3.63 13.31
N ALA A 27 -10.40 -3.58 11.98
CA ALA A 27 -11.27 -4.50 11.22
C ALA A 27 -10.88 -5.96 11.44
N VAL A 28 -9.59 -6.31 11.39
CA VAL A 28 -9.15 -7.69 11.65
C VAL A 28 -9.42 -8.13 13.09
N ARG A 29 -9.26 -7.22 14.06
CA ARG A 29 -9.58 -7.51 15.46
C ARG A 29 -11.06 -7.87 15.65
N ASP A 30 -11.95 -7.28 14.86
CA ASP A 30 -13.40 -7.48 14.96
C ASP A 30 -13.87 -8.74 14.19
N ILE A 31 -13.12 -9.19 13.18
CA ILE A 31 -13.41 -10.42 12.40
C ILE A 31 -12.87 -11.68 13.11
N VAL A 32 -11.77 -11.56 13.85
CA VAL A 32 -10.98 -12.71 14.33
C VAL A 32 -11.34 -13.05 15.79
N PRO A 33 -11.58 -14.35 16.14
CA PRO A 33 -11.91 -14.76 17.51
C PRO A 33 -10.87 -14.33 18.55
N PRO A 34 -11.28 -14.09 19.81
CA PRO A 34 -10.41 -13.59 20.87
C PRO A 34 -9.06 -14.30 21.03
N GLN A 35 -9.05 -15.62 20.82
CA GLN A 35 -7.92 -16.52 21.01
C GLN A 35 -6.86 -16.39 19.90
N VAL A 36 -7.23 -15.85 18.74
CA VAL A 36 -6.34 -15.78 17.55
C VAL A 36 -6.10 -14.34 17.06
N ARG A 37 -6.62 -13.32 17.78
CA ARG A 37 -6.43 -11.89 17.45
C ARG A 37 -4.95 -11.48 17.30
N GLY A 38 -4.07 -12.02 18.15
CA GLY A 38 -2.62 -11.76 18.06
C GLY A 38 -2.01 -12.27 16.75
N MET A 39 -2.44 -13.43 16.27
CA MET A 39 -1.99 -13.99 14.98
C MET A 39 -2.53 -13.17 13.80
N GLY A 40 -3.78 -12.69 13.89
CA GLY A 40 -4.36 -11.81 12.86
C GLY A 40 -3.61 -10.49 12.72
N ALA A 41 -3.25 -9.84 13.83
CA ALA A 41 -2.45 -8.62 13.79
C ALA A 41 -1.03 -8.87 13.25
N GLY A 42 -0.41 -10.00 13.61
CA GLY A 42 0.88 -10.41 13.06
C GLY A 42 0.83 -10.61 11.54
N LEU A 43 -0.23 -11.23 11.03
CA LEU A 43 -0.42 -11.45 9.60
C LEU A 43 -0.54 -10.13 8.82
N ILE A 44 -1.28 -9.15 9.34
CA ILE A 44 -1.38 -7.81 8.70
C ILE A 44 -0.01 -7.15 8.63
N ASN A 45 0.74 -7.17 9.73
CA ASN A 45 2.06 -6.55 9.80
C ASN A 45 3.03 -7.22 8.81
N MET A 46 3.05 -8.56 8.78
CA MET A 46 3.83 -9.31 7.79
C MET A 46 3.41 -8.99 6.35
N GLY A 47 2.11 -8.86 6.09
CA GLY A 47 1.59 -8.48 4.77
C GLY A 47 2.11 -7.12 4.31
N ALA A 48 2.17 -6.13 5.19
CA ALA A 48 2.73 -4.81 4.88
C ALA A 48 4.24 -4.89 4.54
N PHE A 49 5.02 -5.61 5.34
CA PHE A 49 6.45 -5.79 5.08
C PHE A 49 6.72 -6.60 3.81
N LEU A 50 5.97 -7.68 3.59
CA LEU A 50 6.07 -8.50 2.39
C LEU A 50 5.70 -7.68 1.15
N GLY A 51 4.63 -6.87 1.24
CA GLY A 51 4.23 -5.95 0.19
C GLY A 51 5.35 -4.99 -0.17
N ALA A 52 5.95 -4.31 0.83
CA ALA A 52 7.08 -3.42 0.60
C ALA A 52 8.29 -4.15 -0.02
N ALA A 53 8.62 -5.35 0.50
CA ALA A 53 9.73 -6.17 0.03
C ALA A 53 9.56 -6.69 -1.40
N VAL A 54 8.33 -6.90 -1.86
CA VAL A 54 8.03 -7.33 -3.23
C VAL A 54 7.90 -6.13 -4.18
N VAL A 55 7.27 -5.04 -3.73
CA VAL A 55 7.06 -3.83 -4.56
C VAL A 55 8.38 -3.14 -4.88
N GLN A 56 9.31 -3.02 -3.92
CA GLN A 56 10.60 -2.38 -4.15
C GLN A 56 11.40 -2.99 -5.33
N PRO A 57 11.67 -4.31 -5.38
CA PRO A 57 12.39 -4.92 -6.48
C PRO A 57 11.58 -4.95 -7.78
N LEU A 58 10.26 -5.16 -7.73
CA LEU A 58 9.42 -5.11 -8.93
C LEU A 58 9.42 -3.72 -9.58
N PHE A 59 9.32 -2.67 -8.77
CA PHE A 59 9.38 -1.29 -9.25
C PHE A 59 10.75 -1.01 -9.92
N GLY A 60 11.84 -1.46 -9.31
CA GLY A 60 13.18 -1.39 -9.90
C GLY A 60 13.32 -2.19 -11.20
N PHE A 61 12.71 -3.38 -11.27
CA PHE A 61 12.71 -4.21 -12.47
C PHE A 61 11.94 -3.54 -13.62
N ILE A 62 10.78 -2.94 -13.36
CA ILE A 62 10.01 -2.19 -14.37
C ILE A 62 10.84 -1.00 -14.90
N LEU A 63 11.53 -0.28 -14.03
CA LEU A 63 12.45 0.77 -14.47
C LEU A 63 13.58 0.21 -15.35
N ASP A 64 14.17 -0.92 -14.96
CA ASP A 64 15.27 -1.56 -15.72
C ASP A 64 14.82 -2.07 -17.10
N THR A 65 13.59 -2.56 -17.25
CA THR A 65 13.06 -2.97 -18.57
C THR A 65 12.93 -1.82 -19.57
N HIS A 66 12.76 -0.59 -19.08
CA HIS A 66 12.71 0.62 -19.91
C HIS A 66 14.06 1.32 -20.06
N TRP A 67 15.11 0.74 -19.48
CA TRP A 67 16.46 1.28 -19.58
C TRP A 67 17.02 1.04 -20.98
N LYS A 68 17.30 2.13 -21.71
CA LYS A 68 17.83 2.09 -23.09
C LYS A 68 19.36 2.08 -23.16
N GLY A 69 20.03 1.72 -22.06
CA GLY A 69 21.50 1.77 -21.95
C GLY A 69 22.09 3.15 -21.68
N ASP A 70 21.23 4.15 -21.42
CA ASP A 70 21.65 5.52 -21.16
C ASP A 70 22.20 5.64 -19.73
N MET A 71 23.44 6.13 -19.60
CA MET A 71 24.20 6.15 -18.35
C MET A 71 24.68 7.58 -18.09
N LEU A 72 24.24 8.17 -16.98
CA LEU A 72 24.68 9.48 -16.52
C LEU A 72 25.56 9.31 -15.28
N GLY A 73 26.85 9.59 -15.41
CA GLY A 73 27.79 9.57 -14.29
C GLY A 73 27.96 8.20 -13.61
N GLY A 74 27.76 7.09 -14.35
CA GLY A 74 27.82 5.73 -13.81
C GLY A 74 26.52 5.24 -13.18
N ILE A 75 25.46 6.04 -13.21
CA ILE A 75 24.11 5.67 -12.75
C ILE A 75 23.20 5.50 -13.97
N ARG A 76 22.34 4.48 -13.93
CA ARG A 76 21.32 4.24 -14.97
C ARG A 76 20.40 5.45 -15.07
N HIS A 77 20.38 6.08 -16.24
CA HIS A 77 19.47 7.17 -16.52
C HIS A 77 18.14 6.58 -17.04
N TYR A 78 17.08 6.79 -16.27
CA TYR A 78 15.74 6.33 -16.63
C TYR A 78 14.94 7.50 -17.21
N PRO A 79 14.31 7.32 -18.38
CA PRO A 79 13.48 8.35 -18.97
C PRO A 79 12.16 8.50 -18.18
N VAL A 80 11.48 9.65 -18.31
CA VAL A 80 10.25 9.96 -17.53
C VAL A 80 9.14 8.95 -17.81
N GLU A 81 9.09 8.41 -19.02
CA GLU A 81 8.14 7.38 -19.45
C GLU A 81 8.29 6.10 -18.61
N ALA A 82 9.52 5.72 -18.23
CA ALA A 82 9.77 4.57 -17.37
C ALA A 82 9.18 4.76 -15.96
N PHE A 83 9.22 6.00 -15.45
CA PHE A 83 8.60 6.33 -14.16
C PHE A 83 7.07 6.31 -14.22
N HIS A 84 6.47 6.75 -15.32
CA HIS A 84 5.02 6.64 -15.52
C HIS A 84 4.55 5.19 -15.55
N GLU A 85 5.24 4.32 -16.28
CA GLU A 85 4.95 2.88 -16.32
C GLU A 85 5.17 2.22 -14.96
N ALA A 86 6.27 2.55 -14.27
CA ALA A 86 6.52 2.03 -12.92
C ALA A 86 5.45 2.49 -11.91
N MET A 87 4.88 3.70 -12.08
CA MET A 87 3.79 4.21 -11.24
C MET A 87 2.46 3.47 -11.44
N LEU A 88 2.26 2.76 -12.56
CA LEU A 88 1.07 1.91 -12.74
C LEU A 88 1.06 0.72 -11.76
N LEU A 89 2.24 0.25 -11.31
CA LEU A 89 2.36 -0.85 -10.36
C LEU A 89 1.66 -0.56 -9.01
N PRO A 90 1.99 0.51 -8.26
CA PRO A 90 1.28 0.83 -7.03
C PRO A 90 -0.19 1.18 -7.27
N CYS A 91 -0.54 1.82 -8.39
CA CYS A 91 -1.95 2.07 -8.74
C CYS A 91 -2.74 0.76 -8.89
N GLY A 92 -2.16 -0.26 -9.55
CA GLY A 92 -2.78 -1.58 -9.68
C GLY A 92 -2.95 -2.28 -8.33
N LEU A 93 -1.94 -2.21 -7.44
CA LEU A 93 -2.03 -2.78 -6.10
C LEU A 93 -3.09 -2.09 -5.23
N ILE A 94 -3.20 -0.76 -5.33
CA ILE A 94 -4.27 -0.01 -4.66
C ILE A 94 -5.64 -0.44 -5.19
N ALA A 95 -5.80 -0.61 -6.51
CA ALA A 95 -7.05 -1.09 -7.09
C ALA A 95 -7.41 -2.50 -6.61
N VAL A 96 -6.45 -3.43 -6.54
CA VAL A 96 -6.66 -4.77 -5.98
C VAL A 96 -7.05 -4.71 -4.50
N GLY A 97 -6.35 -3.88 -3.71
CA GLY A 97 -6.69 -3.67 -2.29
C GLY A 97 -8.09 -3.07 -2.11
N PHE A 98 -8.48 -2.12 -2.98
CA PHE A 98 -9.80 -1.52 -2.97
C PHE A 98 -10.90 -2.53 -3.33
N LEU A 99 -10.69 -3.33 -4.38
CA LEU A 99 -11.61 -4.42 -4.74
C LEU A 99 -11.72 -5.45 -3.61
N GLY A 100 -10.60 -5.81 -2.97
CA GLY A 100 -10.57 -6.68 -1.80
C GLY A 100 -11.37 -6.10 -0.62
N SER A 101 -11.28 -4.80 -0.40
CA SER A 101 -12.07 -4.08 0.61
C SER A 101 -13.58 -4.13 0.33
N LEU A 102 -14.00 -4.02 -0.94
CA LEU A 102 -15.41 -4.15 -1.31
C LEU A 102 -15.95 -5.58 -1.11
N ILE A 103 -15.09 -6.60 -1.23
CA ILE A 103 -15.44 -8.01 -1.01
C ILE A 103 -15.45 -8.35 0.48
N MET A 104 -14.72 -7.59 1.31
CA MET A 104 -14.75 -7.74 2.76
C MET A 104 -16.15 -7.45 3.29
N LYS A 105 -16.88 -8.52 3.58
CA LYS A 105 -18.21 -8.49 4.17
C LYS A 105 -18.07 -8.08 5.63
N GLU A 106 -18.73 -6.98 6.01
CA GLU A 106 -18.78 -6.52 7.40
C GLU A 106 -19.24 -7.68 8.32
N PRO A 107 -18.45 -8.08 9.34
CA PRO A 107 -19.02 -8.86 10.43
C PRO A 107 -20.06 -7.96 11.10
N GLY A 108 -21.32 -8.34 10.96
CA GLY A 108 -22.47 -7.52 11.33
C GLY A 108 -22.32 -6.86 12.70
N ARG A 109 -22.53 -5.55 12.75
CA ARG A 109 -22.52 -4.69 13.94
C ARG A 109 -23.60 -5.02 14.99
N VAL A 110 -24.09 -6.25 15.10
CA VAL A 110 -25.29 -6.57 15.91
C VAL A 110 -25.06 -7.59 17.03
N SER A 111 -24.05 -8.47 17.00
CA SER A 111 -23.98 -9.53 18.02
C SER A 111 -23.26 -9.17 19.34
N ALA A 112 -22.56 -8.04 19.41
CA ALA A 112 -21.78 -7.67 20.61
C ALA A 112 -22.52 -6.72 21.58
N ILE A 113 -23.70 -6.20 21.22
CA ILE A 113 -24.57 -5.51 22.19
C ILE A 113 -25.48 -6.52 22.94
N GLU A 114 -25.67 -7.74 22.41
CA GLU A 114 -26.55 -8.75 23.03
C GLU A 114 -25.83 -9.82 23.87
N ALA A 115 -24.49 -9.81 23.96
CA ALA A 115 -23.77 -10.91 24.62
C ALA A 115 -22.70 -10.52 25.64
N GLN A 116 -22.64 -9.26 26.12
CA GLN A 116 -22.02 -8.91 27.42
C GLN A 116 -22.21 -7.46 27.83
#